data_AF-A0A5J4PA52-F1
#
_entry.id   AF-A0A5J4PA52-F1
#
_cell.length_a   1.000
_cell.length_b   1.000
_cell.length_c   1.000
_cell.angle_alpha   90.00
_cell.angle_beta   90.00
_cell.angle_gamma   90.00
#
_symmetry.space_group_name_H-M   'P 1'
#
loop_
_entity.id
_entity.type
_entity.pdbx_description
1 polymer ?
#
loop_
_entity_poly.entity_id
_entity_poly.type
_entity_poly.pdbx_seq_one_letter_code
_entity_poly.pdbx_strand_id
1 'polypeptide(L)'
;NQSTDLEAAAQILQKYKIEKLPVVDKNGKLIGLVTYKDITKAKDKPMACKDTKGRLRVAAGVGTAADTYERMEALVTAGVDALVIDTAHGHHVEVIEVLRKAKKYFPDIDIVVGNIATGEAAKTLVDAGADGVKVGIGPGSICTTRIIAGVGVPQLSAIYGVAKALKGTDIPLIADGGLRYSGDIVKALAAGGYSVMIGSLVAGTEESPGETIIFNGRK
;
A
#
# COMPACT_ATOMS: atom_id res chain seq x y z
N ASN A 1 -5.92 16.59 24.38
CA ASN A 1 -6.61 16.23 23.12
C ASN A 1 -7.29 17.46 22.55
N GLN A 2 -6.54 18.30 21.82
CA GLN A 2 -7.11 19.41 21.05
C GLN A 2 -7.34 18.90 19.63
N SER A 3 -8.55 18.40 19.35
CA SER A 3 -8.98 18.19 17.98
C SER A 3 -9.51 19.53 17.48
N THR A 4 -8.80 20.14 16.52
CA THR A 4 -9.29 21.36 15.87
C THR A 4 -10.43 20.97 14.96
N ASP A 5 -11.64 21.41 15.28
CA ASP A 5 -12.78 21.29 14.39
C ASP A 5 -12.50 22.06 13.09
N LEU A 6 -12.38 21.32 11.99
CA LEU A 6 -12.09 21.89 10.67
C LEU A 6 -13.22 22.82 10.20
N GLU A 7 -14.45 22.61 10.65
CA GLU A 7 -15.57 23.50 10.32
C GLU A 7 -15.43 24.84 11.03
N ALA A 8 -15.12 24.83 12.33
CA ALA A 8 -14.82 26.05 13.09
C ALA A 8 -13.62 26.80 12.49
N ALA A 9 -12.55 26.08 12.09
CA ALA A 9 -11.41 26.68 11.41
C ALA A 9 -11.80 27.31 10.07
N ALA A 10 -12.66 26.66 9.28
CA ALA A 10 -13.18 27.19 8.02
C ALA A 10 -13.94 28.51 8.22
N GLN A 11 -14.80 28.57 9.24
CA GLN A 11 -15.57 29.79 9.57
C GLN A 11 -14.66 30.95 9.95
N ILE A 12 -13.59 30.71 10.72
CA ILE A 12 -12.61 31.74 11.09
C ILE A 12 -11.88 32.25 9.83
N LEU A 13 -11.34 31.34 9.01
CA LEU A 13 -10.65 31.70 7.77
C LEU A 13 -11.55 32.54 6.85
N GLN A 14 -12.83 32.17 6.70
CA GLN A 14 -13.80 32.89 5.88
C GLN A 14 -14.17 34.26 6.47
N LYS A 15 -14.41 34.35 7.78
CA LYS A 15 -14.75 35.59 8.49
C LYS A 15 -13.65 36.64 8.34
N TYR A 16 -12.40 36.23 8.54
CA TYR A 16 -11.26 37.13 8.48
C TYR A 16 -10.65 37.26 7.08
N LYS A 17 -11.15 36.50 6.09
CA LYS A 17 -10.68 36.48 4.69
C LYS A 17 -9.16 36.23 4.59
N ILE A 18 -8.66 35.29 5.40
CA ILE A 18 -7.26 34.87 5.44
C ILE A 18 -7.11 33.43 4.96
N GLU A 19 -5.95 33.08 4.41
CA GLU A 19 -5.69 31.73 3.85
C GLU A 19 -5.13 30.75 4.89
N LYS A 20 -4.46 31.27 5.93
CA LYS A 20 -3.68 30.50 6.90
C LYS A 20 -4.11 30.85 8.31
N LEU A 21 -4.42 29.83 9.11
CA LEU A 21 -4.82 29.95 10.51
C LEU A 21 -3.79 29.24 11.41
N PRO A 22 -2.93 30.01 12.11
CA PRO A 22 -2.06 29.46 13.13
C PRO A 22 -2.86 28.85 14.28
N VAL A 23 -2.51 27.63 14.69
CA VAL A 23 -3.13 26.94 15.82
C VAL A 23 -2.17 27.04 17.00
N VAL A 24 -2.62 27.59 18.12
CA VAL A 24 -1.84 27.74 19.35
C VAL A 24 -2.41 26.90 20.49
N ASP A 25 -1.55 26.47 21.40
CA ASP A 25 -1.98 25.83 22.65
C ASP A 25 -2.50 26.88 23.67
N LYS A 26 -2.91 26.40 24.85
CA LYS A 26 -3.41 27.24 25.95
C LYS A 26 -2.40 28.28 26.48
N ASN A 27 -1.12 28.09 26.22
CA ASN A 27 -0.04 28.99 26.64
C ASN A 27 0.37 29.95 25.52
N GLY A 28 -0.35 29.96 24.39
CA GLY A 28 -0.03 30.77 23.21
C GLY A 28 1.11 30.22 22.37
N LYS A 29 1.58 28.99 22.60
CA LYS A 29 2.64 28.38 21.80
C LYS A 29 2.06 27.86 20.48
N LEU A 30 2.71 28.18 19.35
CA LEU A 30 2.34 27.65 18.04
C LEU A 30 2.51 26.13 17.99
N ILE A 31 1.43 25.42 17.67
CA ILE A 31 1.38 23.95 17.57
C ILE A 31 0.95 23.45 16.19
N GLY A 32 0.52 24.33 15.28
CA GLY A 32 0.15 23.95 13.93
C GLY A 32 -0.29 25.10 13.05
N LEU A 33 -0.65 24.77 11.82
CA LEU A 33 -1.20 25.69 10.83
C LEU A 33 -2.29 24.95 10.05
N VAL A 34 -3.48 25.55 9.95
CA VAL A 34 -4.54 25.08 9.07
C VAL A 34 -4.61 26.02 7.88
N THR A 35 -4.68 25.49 6.67
CA THR A 35 -4.85 26.29 5.45
C THR A 35 -6.23 26.09 4.85
N TYR A 36 -6.73 27.12 4.16
CA TYR A 36 -7.98 27.02 3.41
C TYR A 36 -7.92 25.89 2.36
N LYS A 37 -6.74 25.67 1.77
CA LYS A 37 -6.49 24.59 0.80
C LYS A 37 -6.69 23.20 1.39
N ASP A 38 -6.30 22.98 2.64
CA ASP A 38 -6.47 21.68 3.31
C ASP A 38 -7.95 21.36 3.53
N ILE A 39 -8.74 22.38 3.91
CA ILE A 39 -10.19 22.27 4.10
C ILE A 39 -10.88 21.96 2.76
N THR A 40 -10.55 22.70 1.70
CA THR A 40 -11.10 22.47 0.37
C THR A 40 -10.74 21.08 -0.14
N LYS A 41 -9.48 20.63 0.00
CA LYS A 41 -9.08 19.27 -0.38
C LYS A 41 -9.84 18.20 0.39
N ALA A 42 -10.07 18.41 1.70
CA ALA A 42 -10.84 17.46 2.50
C ALA A 42 -12.30 17.37 2.03
N LYS A 43 -12.90 18.49 1.63
CA LYS A 43 -14.27 18.54 1.09
C LYS A 43 -14.37 17.95 -0.32
N ASP A 44 -13.42 18.28 -1.19
CA ASP A 44 -13.42 17.85 -2.59
C ASP A 44 -13.10 16.36 -2.76
N LYS A 45 -12.38 15.76 -1.79
CA LYS A 45 -11.95 14.36 -1.80
C LYS A 45 -12.41 13.64 -0.52
N PRO A 46 -13.72 13.42 -0.34
CA PRO A 46 -14.26 12.83 0.89
C PRO A 46 -13.84 11.37 1.09
N MET A 47 -13.56 10.65 -0.02
CA MET A 47 -13.10 9.25 -0.01
C MET A 47 -11.57 9.12 0.01
N ALA A 48 -10.82 10.19 0.31
CA ALA A 48 -9.36 10.14 0.35
C ALA A 48 -8.88 9.16 1.44
N CYS A 49 -7.94 8.28 1.08
CA CYS A 49 -7.33 7.35 2.02
C CYS A 49 -6.39 8.10 2.97
N LYS A 50 -6.86 8.32 4.21
CA LYS A 50 -6.14 9.09 5.24
C LYS A 50 -5.89 8.27 6.50
N ASP A 51 -4.82 8.61 7.21
CA ASP A 51 -4.53 8.11 8.53
C ASP A 51 -5.38 8.82 9.61
N THR A 52 -5.24 8.41 10.87
CA THR A 52 -5.96 8.99 12.01
C THR A 52 -5.59 10.45 12.29
N LYS A 53 -4.49 10.95 11.71
CA LYS A 53 -4.03 12.34 11.79
C LYS A 53 -4.50 13.18 10.60
N GLY A 54 -5.24 12.60 9.65
CA GLY A 54 -5.74 13.27 8.45
C GLY A 54 -4.72 13.38 7.30
N ARG A 55 -3.55 12.74 7.41
CA ARG A 55 -2.52 12.69 6.36
C ARG A 55 -2.87 11.60 5.35
N LEU A 56 -2.44 11.74 4.10
CA LEU A 56 -2.62 10.67 3.11
C LEU A 56 -1.79 9.44 3.49
N ARG A 57 -2.37 8.25 3.34
CA ARG A 57 -1.65 7.01 3.64
C ARG A 57 -0.62 6.68 2.58
N VAL A 58 0.52 6.14 2.99
CA VAL A 58 1.63 5.72 2.12
C VAL A 58 2.13 4.35 2.54
N ALA A 59 2.37 3.47 1.57
CA ALA A 59 3.06 2.21 1.78
C ALA A 59 4.32 2.16 0.89
N ALA A 60 5.35 1.44 1.32
CA ALA A 60 6.62 1.35 0.60
C ALA A 60 7.11 -0.09 0.44
N GLY A 61 7.60 -0.41 -0.76
CA GLY A 61 8.21 -1.70 -1.08
C GLY A 61 9.67 -1.78 -0.63
N VAL A 62 10.06 -2.91 -0.05
CA VAL A 62 11.42 -3.22 0.40
C VAL A 62 11.78 -4.65 0.02
N GLY A 63 13.08 -4.90 -0.24
CA GLY A 63 13.59 -6.24 -0.56
C GLY A 63 14.06 -7.00 0.69
N THR A 64 15.01 -7.91 0.49
CA THR A 64 15.68 -8.68 1.55
C THR A 64 17.21 -8.51 1.54
N ALA A 65 17.72 -7.48 0.85
CA ALA A 65 19.14 -7.17 0.83
C ALA A 65 19.67 -6.78 2.22
N ALA A 66 20.99 -6.80 2.40
CA ALA A 66 21.63 -6.55 3.70
C ALA A 66 21.28 -5.17 4.30
N ASP A 67 21.03 -4.16 3.47
CA ASP A 67 20.67 -2.79 3.86
C ASP A 67 19.17 -2.60 4.11
N THR A 68 18.35 -3.66 4.03
CA THR A 68 16.88 -3.58 4.14
C THR A 68 16.42 -2.93 5.44
N TYR A 69 17.08 -3.20 6.56
CA TYR A 69 16.66 -2.66 7.87
C TYR A 69 16.88 -1.16 7.99
N GLU A 70 18.00 -0.65 7.49
CA GLU A 70 18.28 0.79 7.44
C GLU A 70 17.24 1.50 6.57
N ARG A 71 16.88 0.91 5.42
CA ARG A 71 15.82 1.42 4.56
C ARG A 71 14.45 1.42 5.24
N MET A 72 14.09 0.32 5.91
CA MET A 72 12.84 0.23 6.66
C MET A 72 12.79 1.29 7.77
N GLU A 73 13.87 1.44 8.55
CA GLU A 73 13.96 2.44 9.62
C GLU A 73 13.80 3.87 9.08
N ALA A 74 14.45 4.20 7.96
CA ALA A 74 14.29 5.49 7.31
C ALA A 74 12.83 5.74 6.86
N LEU A 75 12.15 4.73 6.30
CA LEU A 75 10.75 4.82 5.87
C LEU A 75 9.78 4.98 7.07
N VAL A 76 9.99 4.22 8.13
CA VAL A 76 9.20 4.30 9.37
C VAL A 76 9.41 5.66 10.03
N THR A 77 10.65 6.16 10.08
CA THR A 77 10.96 7.49 10.60
C THR A 77 10.29 8.59 9.78
N ALA A 78 10.21 8.42 8.45
CA ALA A 78 9.46 9.32 7.56
C ALA A 78 7.94 9.22 7.72
N GLY A 79 7.43 8.21 8.45
CA GLY A 79 6.03 8.05 8.78
C GLY A 79 5.21 7.27 7.75
N VAL A 80 5.82 6.27 7.09
CA VAL A 80 5.08 5.29 6.26
C VAL A 80 4.02 4.56 7.09
N ASP A 81 2.88 4.23 6.49
CA ASP A 81 1.80 3.50 7.16
C ASP A 81 1.98 1.97 7.12
N ALA A 82 2.61 1.47 6.04
CA ALA A 82 2.85 0.04 5.86
C ALA A 82 4.12 -0.24 5.06
N LEU A 83 4.76 -1.37 5.36
CA LEU A 83 5.90 -1.89 4.61
C LEU A 83 5.47 -3.10 3.78
N VAL A 84 5.96 -3.20 2.54
CA VAL A 84 5.70 -4.34 1.67
C VAL A 84 7.03 -5.04 1.40
N ILE A 85 7.26 -6.20 2.02
CA ILE A 85 8.40 -7.06 1.67
C ILE A 85 8.07 -7.73 0.33
N ASP A 86 8.68 -7.22 -0.74
CA ASP A 86 8.32 -7.56 -2.11
C ASP A 86 9.46 -8.34 -2.79
N THR A 87 9.19 -9.59 -3.10
CA THR A 87 10.13 -10.51 -3.74
C THR A 87 9.40 -11.33 -4.81
N ALA A 88 10.14 -11.93 -5.74
CA ALA A 88 9.52 -12.83 -6.73
C ALA A 88 8.84 -14.05 -6.07
N HIS A 89 9.38 -14.53 -4.95
CA HIS A 89 8.80 -15.62 -4.17
C HIS A 89 9.07 -15.45 -2.67
N GLY A 90 8.03 -15.08 -1.92
CA GLY A 90 8.11 -14.78 -0.49
C GLY A 90 8.17 -16.02 0.41
N HIS A 91 7.93 -17.23 -0.10
CA HIS A 91 8.02 -18.46 0.68
C HIS A 91 9.47 -18.96 0.77
N HIS A 92 10.33 -18.11 1.33
CA HIS A 92 11.77 -18.33 1.44
C HIS A 92 12.25 -18.02 2.88
N VAL A 93 13.27 -18.74 3.35
CA VAL A 93 13.75 -18.62 4.75
C VAL A 93 14.19 -17.19 5.07
N GLU A 94 14.91 -16.54 4.16
CA GLU A 94 15.40 -15.17 4.39
C GLU A 94 14.25 -14.16 4.49
N VAL A 95 13.19 -14.33 3.69
CA VAL A 95 12.00 -13.46 3.75
C VAL A 95 11.31 -13.61 5.10
N ILE A 96 11.14 -14.85 5.57
CA ILE A 96 10.52 -15.17 6.86
C ILE A 96 11.34 -14.59 8.02
N GLU A 97 12.67 -14.69 7.95
CA GLU A 97 13.56 -14.10 8.95
C GLU A 97 13.49 -12.57 8.96
N VAL A 98 13.46 -11.95 7.78
CA VAL A 98 13.30 -10.50 7.64
C VAL A 98 11.98 -10.05 8.21
N LEU A 99 10.87 -10.73 7.88
CA LEU A 99 9.54 -10.45 8.43
C LEU A 99 9.55 -10.51 9.97
N ARG A 100 10.05 -11.62 10.55
CA ARG A 100 10.08 -11.79 12.02
C ARG A 100 10.90 -10.72 12.72
N LYS A 101 12.03 -10.32 12.13
CA LYS A 101 12.86 -9.23 12.67
C LYS A 101 12.14 -7.89 12.50
N ALA A 102 11.59 -7.60 11.34
CA ALA A 102 10.87 -6.34 11.07
C ALA A 102 9.67 -6.16 12.02
N LYS A 103 8.85 -7.19 12.27
CA LYS A 103 7.74 -7.13 13.25
C LYS A 103 8.20 -6.88 14.68
N LYS A 104 9.42 -7.30 15.06
CA LYS A 104 9.99 -7.00 16.38
C LYS A 104 10.48 -5.57 16.49
N TYR A 105 11.10 -5.05 15.43
CA TYR A 105 11.67 -3.70 15.40
C TYR A 105 10.61 -2.62 15.18
N PHE A 106 9.56 -2.93 14.41
CA PHE A 106 8.50 -2.01 14.03
C PHE A 106 7.12 -2.59 14.41
N PRO A 107 6.81 -2.72 15.71
CA PRO A 107 5.60 -3.41 16.17
C PRO A 107 4.30 -2.71 15.75
N ASP A 108 4.33 -1.40 15.54
CA ASP A 108 3.16 -0.58 15.20
C ASP A 108 2.93 -0.41 13.69
N ILE A 109 3.78 -1.02 12.85
CA ILE A 109 3.69 -0.92 11.39
C ILE A 109 3.11 -2.22 10.82
N ASP A 110 2.15 -2.08 9.93
CA ASP A 110 1.61 -3.19 9.14
C ASP A 110 2.66 -3.65 8.11
N ILE A 111 2.91 -4.95 8.04
CA ILE A 111 3.86 -5.56 7.11
C ILE A 111 3.13 -6.54 6.20
N VAL A 112 3.06 -6.18 4.92
CA VAL A 112 2.54 -7.04 3.84
C VAL A 112 3.70 -7.80 3.21
N VAL A 113 3.52 -9.09 2.94
CA VAL A 113 4.60 -9.92 2.36
C VAL A 113 4.16 -10.64 1.10
N GLY A 114 5.03 -10.62 0.09
CA GLY A 114 4.82 -11.38 -1.13
C GLY A 114 6.07 -11.50 -1.99
N ASN A 115 5.96 -12.07 -3.19
CA ASN A 115 4.74 -12.68 -3.73
C ASN A 115 4.64 -14.17 -3.41
N ILE A 116 3.41 -14.64 -3.22
CA ILE A 116 3.10 -16.06 -3.05
C ILE A 116 2.00 -16.49 -4.02
N ALA A 117 1.79 -17.79 -4.17
CA ALA A 117 0.73 -18.33 -5.02
C ALA A 117 0.03 -19.58 -4.46
N THR A 118 0.39 -20.01 -3.25
CA THR A 118 -0.16 -21.21 -2.61
C THR A 118 -0.66 -20.89 -1.19
N GLY A 119 -1.66 -21.65 -0.76
CA GLY A 119 -2.21 -21.51 0.60
C GLY A 119 -1.21 -21.88 1.70
N GLU A 120 -0.32 -22.83 1.45
CA GLU A 120 0.77 -23.18 2.38
C GLU A 120 1.71 -22.00 2.60
N ALA A 121 2.19 -21.38 1.52
CA ALA A 121 3.03 -20.19 1.60
C ALA A 121 2.34 -19.04 2.38
N ALA A 122 1.04 -18.87 2.17
CA ALA A 122 0.26 -17.88 2.90
C ALA A 122 0.24 -18.14 4.40
N LYS A 123 -0.06 -19.38 4.80
CA LYS A 123 -0.04 -19.78 6.22
C LYS A 123 1.33 -19.57 6.84
N THR A 124 2.40 -20.00 6.17
CA THR A 124 3.77 -19.81 6.66
C THR A 124 4.10 -18.34 6.93
N LEU A 125 3.71 -17.43 6.02
CA LEU A 125 3.94 -16.00 6.20
C LEU A 125 3.08 -15.39 7.31
N VAL A 126 1.81 -15.81 7.42
CA VAL A 126 0.91 -15.39 8.49
C VAL A 126 1.42 -15.85 9.86
N ASP A 127 1.83 -17.12 9.97
CA ASP A 127 2.41 -17.68 11.19
C ASP A 127 3.73 -16.98 11.58
N ALA A 128 4.44 -16.40 10.62
CA ALA A 128 5.62 -15.58 10.83
C ALA A 128 5.32 -14.13 11.22
N GLY A 129 4.06 -13.70 11.15
CA GLY A 129 3.59 -12.39 11.61
C GLY A 129 3.24 -11.39 10.51
N ALA A 130 2.97 -11.83 9.28
CA ALA A 130 2.51 -10.94 8.21
C ALA A 130 1.10 -10.41 8.50
N ASP A 131 0.89 -9.09 8.37
CA ASP A 131 -0.41 -8.44 8.54
C ASP A 131 -1.22 -8.43 7.22
N GLY A 132 -0.61 -8.86 6.12
CA GLY A 132 -1.23 -9.05 4.82
C GLY A 132 -0.33 -9.86 3.89
N VAL A 133 -0.91 -10.46 2.86
CA VAL A 133 -0.15 -11.20 1.84
C VAL A 133 -0.39 -10.67 0.43
N LYS A 134 0.63 -10.72 -0.43
CA LYS A 134 0.53 -10.33 -1.84
C LYS A 134 0.64 -11.55 -2.75
N VAL A 135 -0.37 -11.75 -3.61
CA VAL A 135 -0.60 -13.00 -4.35
C VAL A 135 -0.44 -12.81 -5.85
N GLY A 136 0.50 -13.55 -6.44
CA GLY A 136 0.68 -13.62 -7.89
C GLY A 136 2.12 -13.94 -8.29
N ILE A 137 2.34 -15.04 -9.01
CA ILE A 137 3.66 -15.42 -9.56
C ILE A 137 3.51 -15.70 -11.05
N GLY A 138 4.13 -14.86 -11.89
CA GLY A 138 4.03 -14.93 -13.34
C GLY A 138 2.81 -14.29 -14.05
N PRO A 139 1.79 -13.66 -13.40
CA PRO A 139 0.62 -13.14 -14.13
C PRO A 139 0.81 -11.71 -14.66
N GLY A 140 1.83 -10.99 -14.20
CA GLY A 140 2.08 -9.60 -14.58
C GLY A 140 2.33 -9.44 -16.08
N SER A 141 1.87 -8.32 -16.66
CA SER A 141 1.98 -8.06 -18.11
C SER A 141 3.41 -8.08 -18.64
N ILE A 142 4.37 -7.62 -17.84
CA ILE A 142 5.81 -7.59 -18.14
C ILE A 142 6.59 -8.72 -17.44
N CYS A 143 5.91 -9.56 -16.65
CA CYS A 143 6.57 -10.57 -15.85
C CYS A 143 6.97 -11.76 -16.72
N THR A 144 8.27 -12.05 -16.78
CA THR A 144 8.81 -13.15 -17.59
C THR A 144 9.10 -14.41 -16.77
N THR A 145 8.82 -14.42 -15.46
CA THR A 145 9.12 -15.54 -14.55
C THR A 145 8.58 -16.87 -15.06
N ARG A 146 7.35 -16.88 -15.62
CA ARG A 146 6.75 -18.09 -16.19
C ARG A 146 7.52 -18.64 -17.38
N ILE A 147 8.06 -17.75 -18.22
CA ILE A 147 8.77 -18.11 -19.45
C ILE A 147 10.21 -18.50 -19.14
N ILE A 148 10.89 -17.75 -18.26
CA ILE A 148 12.31 -17.93 -17.98
C ILE A 148 12.56 -19.02 -16.93
N ALA A 149 11.85 -18.98 -15.80
CA ALA A 149 12.04 -19.94 -14.72
C ALA A 149 11.13 -21.17 -14.85
N GLY A 150 10.16 -21.15 -15.78
CA GLY A 150 9.15 -22.21 -15.90
C GLY A 150 8.12 -22.22 -14.75
N VAL A 151 8.16 -21.22 -13.87
CA VAL A 151 7.33 -21.16 -12.66
C VAL A 151 6.29 -20.04 -12.78
N GLY A 152 5.01 -20.41 -12.67
CA GLY A 152 3.91 -19.46 -12.60
C GLY A 152 2.59 -20.16 -12.35
N VAL A 153 1.65 -19.45 -11.73
CA VAL A 153 0.34 -19.99 -11.34
C VAL A 153 -0.77 -19.17 -12.01
N PRO A 154 -1.81 -19.80 -12.57
CA PRO A 154 -2.99 -19.07 -13.05
C PRO A 154 -3.59 -18.20 -11.94
N GLN A 155 -3.69 -16.89 -12.19
CA GLN A 155 -3.91 -15.90 -11.13
C GLN A 155 -5.19 -16.13 -10.33
N LEU A 156 -6.29 -16.44 -11.01
CA LEU A 156 -7.57 -16.70 -10.34
C LEU A 156 -7.48 -17.90 -9.39
N SER A 157 -6.78 -18.96 -9.80
CA SER A 157 -6.55 -20.14 -8.97
C SER A 157 -5.65 -19.85 -7.78
N ALA A 158 -4.61 -19.03 -7.96
CA ALA A 158 -3.71 -18.60 -6.89
C ALA A 158 -4.48 -17.81 -5.81
N ILE A 159 -5.25 -16.80 -6.24
CA ILE A 159 -6.08 -15.97 -5.36
C ILE A 159 -7.06 -16.86 -4.58
N TYR A 160 -7.82 -17.70 -5.29
CA TYR A 160 -8.83 -18.55 -4.65
C TYR A 160 -8.22 -19.58 -3.69
N GLY A 161 -7.08 -20.16 -4.04
CA GLY A 161 -6.36 -21.10 -3.19
C GLY A 161 -5.85 -20.46 -1.91
N VAL A 162 -5.27 -19.26 -2.00
CA VAL A 162 -4.82 -18.49 -0.83
C VAL A 162 -6.00 -18.04 0.02
N ALA A 163 -7.06 -17.51 -0.60
CA ALA A 163 -8.28 -17.08 0.09
C ALA A 163 -8.91 -18.22 0.91
N LYS A 164 -8.99 -19.43 0.34
CA LYS A 164 -9.44 -20.61 1.06
C LYS A 164 -8.57 -20.97 2.24
N ALA A 165 -7.25 -20.87 2.09
CA ALA A 165 -6.30 -21.23 3.13
C ALA A 165 -6.32 -20.24 4.31
N LEU A 166 -6.61 -18.97 4.03
CA LEU A 166 -6.75 -17.89 5.02
C LEU A 166 -8.19 -17.73 5.52
N LYS A 167 -9.13 -18.58 5.10
CA LYS A 167 -10.52 -18.48 5.55
C LYS A 167 -10.59 -18.63 7.08
N GLY A 168 -11.19 -17.64 7.74
CA GLY A 168 -11.31 -17.60 9.20
C GLY A 168 -10.16 -16.88 9.91
N THR A 169 -9.18 -16.36 9.16
CA THR A 169 -8.24 -15.36 9.66
C THR A 169 -8.70 -13.96 9.25
N ASP A 170 -8.17 -12.94 9.92
CA ASP A 170 -8.42 -11.52 9.57
C ASP A 170 -7.35 -10.97 8.61
N ILE A 171 -6.53 -11.85 8.00
CA ILE A 171 -5.41 -11.42 7.15
C ILE A 171 -5.89 -11.14 5.72
N PRO A 172 -5.80 -9.89 5.23
CA PRO A 172 -6.14 -9.54 3.86
C PRO A 172 -5.12 -10.08 2.87
N LEU A 173 -5.59 -10.37 1.64
CA LEU A 173 -4.74 -10.69 0.51
C LEU A 173 -4.91 -9.67 -0.62
N ILE A 174 -3.79 -9.26 -1.20
CA ILE A 174 -3.70 -8.37 -2.37
C ILE A 174 -3.52 -9.24 -3.61
N ALA A 175 -4.45 -9.15 -4.57
CA ALA A 175 -4.32 -9.79 -5.87
C ALA A 175 -3.42 -8.96 -6.79
N ASP A 176 -2.21 -9.46 -7.08
CA ASP A 176 -1.17 -8.74 -7.81
C ASP A 176 -0.88 -9.34 -9.19
N GLY A 177 -1.16 -8.55 -10.23
CA GLY A 177 -0.87 -8.90 -11.62
C GLY A 177 -2.01 -9.62 -12.35
N GLY A 178 -1.92 -9.64 -13.68
CA GLY A 178 -2.91 -10.29 -14.56
C GLY A 178 -4.21 -9.50 -14.79
N LEU A 179 -4.31 -8.26 -14.29
CA LEU A 179 -5.51 -7.43 -14.36
C LEU A 179 -5.43 -6.48 -15.55
N ARG A 180 -6.18 -6.78 -16.62
CA ARG A 180 -6.15 -5.99 -17.87
C ARG A 180 -7.41 -5.18 -18.10
N TYR A 181 -8.53 -5.64 -17.57
CA TYR A 181 -9.82 -4.99 -17.72
C TYR A 181 -10.52 -4.89 -16.36
N SER A 182 -11.50 -3.99 -16.25
CA SER A 182 -12.33 -3.83 -15.04
C SER A 182 -12.98 -5.15 -14.59
N GLY A 183 -13.37 -6.01 -15.53
CA GLY A 183 -13.91 -7.33 -15.23
C GLY A 183 -12.91 -8.26 -14.53
N ASP A 184 -11.61 -8.10 -14.72
CA ASP A 184 -10.60 -8.91 -14.05
C ASP A 184 -10.43 -8.49 -12.59
N ILE A 185 -10.60 -7.19 -12.29
CA ILE A 185 -10.65 -6.68 -10.91
C ILE A 185 -11.83 -7.32 -10.18
N VAL A 186 -13.02 -7.33 -10.79
CA VAL A 186 -14.22 -7.94 -10.20
C VAL A 186 -14.01 -9.43 -9.92
N LYS A 187 -13.41 -10.16 -10.87
CA LYS A 187 -13.11 -11.60 -10.68
C LYS A 187 -12.09 -11.82 -9.56
N ALA A 188 -11.05 -11.00 -9.46
CA ALA A 188 -10.03 -11.11 -8.42
C ALA A 188 -10.63 -10.88 -7.03
N LEU A 189 -11.48 -9.84 -6.88
CA LEU A 189 -12.21 -9.59 -5.63
C LEU A 189 -13.18 -10.73 -5.31
N ALA A 190 -13.95 -11.20 -6.29
CA ALA A 190 -14.89 -12.31 -6.12
C ALA A 190 -14.20 -13.64 -5.76
N ALA A 191 -12.97 -13.86 -6.22
CA ALA A 191 -12.16 -15.03 -5.86
C ALA A 191 -11.60 -14.97 -4.43
N GLY A 192 -11.74 -13.84 -3.73
CA GLY A 192 -11.31 -13.66 -2.34
C GLY A 192 -10.21 -12.61 -2.15
N GLY A 193 -9.84 -11.86 -3.19
CA GLY A 193 -8.98 -10.67 -3.04
C GLY A 193 -9.64 -9.61 -2.18
N TYR A 194 -8.94 -9.12 -1.16
CA TYR A 194 -9.40 -7.96 -0.38
C TYR A 194 -9.17 -6.66 -1.17
N SER A 195 -8.06 -6.62 -1.91
CA SER A 195 -7.71 -5.53 -2.82
C SER A 195 -6.98 -6.07 -4.04
N VAL A 196 -6.75 -5.19 -5.01
CA VAL A 196 -5.97 -5.49 -6.22
C VAL A 196 -4.79 -4.55 -6.33
N MET A 197 -3.65 -5.05 -6.83
CA MET A 197 -2.53 -4.24 -7.26
C MET A 197 -2.52 -4.16 -8.78
N ILE A 198 -2.60 -2.93 -9.31
CA ILE A 198 -2.63 -2.65 -10.75
C ILE A 198 -1.35 -1.92 -11.16
N GLY A 199 -0.66 -2.46 -12.16
CA GLY A 199 0.52 -1.84 -12.76
C GLY A 199 0.18 -1.22 -14.11
N SER A 200 0.05 -2.05 -15.14
CA SER A 200 -0.12 -1.58 -16.53
C SER A 200 -1.37 -0.72 -16.78
N LEU A 201 -2.40 -0.83 -15.94
CA LEU A 201 -3.62 -0.01 -16.07
C LEU A 201 -3.40 1.47 -15.71
N VAL A 202 -2.40 1.75 -14.88
CA VAL A 202 -2.04 3.11 -14.42
C VAL A 202 -0.68 3.55 -14.94
N ALA A 203 0.00 2.70 -15.71
CA ALA A 203 1.24 3.06 -16.38
C ALA A 203 0.95 4.06 -17.51
N GLY A 204 1.68 5.16 -17.56
CA GLY A 204 1.52 6.21 -18.59
C GLY A 204 0.45 7.26 -18.28
N THR A 205 -0.16 7.23 -17.08
CA THR A 205 -0.97 8.37 -16.60
C THR A 205 -0.06 9.55 -16.24
N GLU A 206 -0.65 10.74 -16.10
CA GLU A 206 0.10 11.97 -15.80
C GLU A 206 0.88 11.89 -14.48
N GLU A 207 0.38 11.15 -13.50
CA GLU A 207 1.02 10.95 -12.20
C GLU A 207 2.11 9.87 -12.21
N SER A 208 2.20 9.05 -13.26
CA SER A 208 3.22 8.02 -13.35
C SER A 208 4.60 8.65 -13.61
N PRO A 209 5.67 8.14 -12.97
CA PRO A 209 7.00 8.74 -13.11
C PRO A 209 7.60 8.49 -14.50
N GLY A 210 8.39 9.45 -14.98
CA GLY A 210 9.14 9.36 -16.23
C GLY A 210 8.76 10.46 -17.23
N GLU A 211 9.20 10.28 -18.48
CA GLU A 211 8.91 11.21 -19.57
C GLU A 211 8.03 10.54 -20.61
N THR A 212 7.09 11.31 -21.15
CA THR A 212 6.31 10.87 -22.32
C THR A 212 7.17 11.00 -23.57
N ILE A 213 7.27 9.93 -24.35
CA ILE A 213 7.87 9.95 -25.68
C ILE A 213 6.85 9.57 -26.74
N ILE A 214 6.96 10.13 -27.94
CA ILE A 214 6.15 9.68 -29.08
C ILE A 214 6.96 8.62 -29.83
N PHE A 215 6.45 7.39 -29.86
CA PHE A 215 7.06 6.28 -30.59
C PHE A 215 6.06 5.71 -31.59
N ASN A 216 6.46 5.65 -32.86
CA ASN A 216 5.60 5.19 -33.97
C ASN A 216 4.23 5.89 -34.01
N GLY A 217 4.20 7.20 -33.75
CA GLY A 217 2.98 8.01 -33.74
C GLY A 217 2.04 7.76 -32.57
N ARG A 218 2.49 7.04 -31.53
CA ARG A 218 1.75 6.81 -30.29
C ARG A 218 2.47 7.47 -29.12
N LYS A 219 1.69 8.06 -28.23
CA LYS A 219 2.13 8.55 -26.92
C LYS A 219 2.48 7.36 -26.02
#